data_AF-A0AAE3A510-F1
#
_entry.id   AF-A0AAE3A510-F1
#
_cell.length_a   1.000
_cell.length_b   1.000
_cell.length_c   1.000
_cell.angle_alpha   90.00
_cell.angle_beta   90.00
_cell.angle_gamma   90.00
#
_symmetry.space_group_name_H-M   'P 1'
#
loop_
_entity.id
_entity.type
_entity.pdbx_description
1 polymer ?
#
loop_
_entity_poly.entity_id
_entity_poly.type
_entity_poly.pdbx_seq_one_letter_code
_entity_poly.pdbx_strand_id
1 'polypeptide(L)'
;MEKKKQLLIKIQETKTGIRNKQNQLKILEEGLQKIKDQEGKESVGGKLNIFLRDFSVILEAMRTEKAFMETKYATQSAQIYYRVEKSVLEDYIKRLSEIDISEFMDYCKQLGFIRTEGNKCLFSSGKVRAYFLPKKIIDNLSI
;
A
#
# COMPACT_ATOMS: atom_id res chain seq x y z
N MET A 1 -59.36 -32.50 -14.92
CA MET A 1 -58.34 -32.09 -15.93
C MET A 1 -57.73 -30.72 -15.64
N GLU A 2 -58.48 -29.77 -15.09
CA GLU A 2 -58.03 -28.39 -14.79
C GLU A 2 -56.77 -28.28 -13.91
N LYS A 3 -56.69 -29.03 -12.80
CA LYS A 3 -55.54 -29.01 -11.89
C LYS A 3 -54.22 -29.44 -12.56
N LYS A 4 -54.28 -30.41 -13.48
CA LYS A 4 -53.11 -30.89 -14.24
C LYS A 4 -52.60 -29.81 -15.21
N LYS A 5 -53.52 -29.07 -15.82
CA LYS A 5 -53.21 -27.98 -16.76
C LYS A 5 -52.57 -26.79 -16.03
N GLN A 6 -53.10 -26.40 -14.86
CA GLN A 6 -52.49 -25.36 -14.02
C GLN A 6 -51.10 -25.74 -13.51
N LEU A 7 -50.88 -27.02 -13.17
CA LEU A 7 -49.56 -27.51 -12.76
C LEU A 7 -48.52 -27.41 -13.89
N LEU A 8 -48.91 -27.74 -15.13
CA LEU A 8 -48.03 -27.62 -16.30
C LEU A 8 -47.61 -26.17 -16.57
N ILE A 9 -48.54 -25.22 -16.39
CA ILE A 9 -48.26 -23.78 -16.54
C ILE A 9 -47.24 -23.34 -15.48
N LYS A 10 -47.45 -23.67 -14.20
CA LYS A 10 -46.51 -23.33 -13.12
C LYS A 10 -45.12 -23.93 -13.35
N ILE A 11 -45.04 -25.16 -13.89
CA ILE A 11 -43.77 -25.80 -14.23
C ILE A 11 -43.05 -25.02 -15.34
N GLN A 12 -43.76 -24.57 -16.38
CA GLN A 12 -43.17 -23.76 -17.45
C GLN A 12 -42.69 -22.41 -16.96
N GLU A 13 -43.50 -21.70 -16.17
CA GLU A 13 -43.13 -20.41 -15.56
C GLU A 13 -41.89 -20.55 -14.68
N THR A 14 -41.85 -21.61 -13.85
CA THR A 14 -40.70 -21.89 -12.99
C THR A 14 -39.44 -22.21 -13.81
N LYS A 15 -39.56 -23.00 -14.88
CA LYS A 15 -38.43 -23.29 -15.79
C LYS A 15 -37.88 -22.02 -16.44
N THR A 16 -38.76 -21.13 -16.90
CA THR A 16 -38.36 -19.84 -17.48
C THR A 16 -37.67 -18.96 -16.42
N GLY A 17 -38.21 -18.91 -15.21
CA GLY A 17 -37.61 -18.17 -14.10
C GLY A 17 -36.22 -18.69 -13.71
N ILE A 18 -36.02 -20.01 -13.68
CA ILE A 18 -34.72 -20.64 -13.42
C ILE A 18 -33.72 -20.26 -14.52
N ARG A 19 -34.11 -20.36 -15.79
CA ARG A 19 -33.24 -20.02 -16.93
C ARG A 19 -32.80 -18.55 -16.87
N ASN A 20 -33.69 -17.64 -16.52
CA ASN A 20 -33.36 -16.22 -16.39
C ASN A 20 -32.35 -15.97 -15.26
N LYS A 21 -32.51 -16.61 -14.10
CA LYS A 21 -31.56 -16.51 -12.99
C LYS A 21 -30.19 -17.10 -13.33
N GLN A 22 -30.15 -18.21 -14.06
CA GLN A 22 -28.90 -18.80 -14.56
C GLN A 22 -28.15 -17.84 -15.50
N ASN A 23 -28.87 -17.15 -16.39
CA ASN A 23 -28.25 -16.13 -17.26
C ASN A 23 -27.72 -14.94 -16.45
N GLN A 24 -28.45 -14.47 -15.44
CA GLN A 24 -27.98 -13.39 -14.55
C GLN A 24 -26.74 -13.80 -13.77
N LEU A 25 -26.69 -15.02 -13.24
CA LEU A 25 -25.51 -15.56 -12.55
C LEU A 25 -24.29 -15.57 -13.46
N LYS A 26 -24.45 -16.04 -14.71
CA LYS A 26 -23.35 -16.05 -15.67
C LYS A 26 -22.79 -14.65 -15.95
N ILE A 27 -23.67 -13.65 -16.09
CA ILE A 27 -23.25 -12.24 -16.27
C ILE A 27 -22.50 -11.74 -15.04
N LEU A 28 -22.97 -12.07 -13.83
CA LEU A 28 -22.32 -11.68 -12.58
C LEU A 28 -20.95 -12.36 -12.42
N GLU A 29 -20.83 -13.63 -12.78
CA GLU A 29 -19.55 -14.37 -12.77
C GLU A 29 -18.55 -13.77 -13.76
N GLU A 30 -18.99 -13.44 -14.98
CA GLU A 30 -18.16 -12.76 -15.98
C GLU A 30 -17.75 -11.35 -15.51
N GLY A 31 -18.64 -10.62 -14.83
CA GLY A 31 -18.35 -9.32 -14.22
C GLY A 31 -17.33 -9.41 -13.09
N LEU A 32 -17.48 -10.40 -12.20
CA LEU A 32 -16.53 -10.68 -11.12
C LEU A 32 -15.16 -11.07 -11.65
N GLN A 33 -15.11 -11.89 -12.70
CA GLN A 33 -13.85 -12.28 -13.33
C GLN A 33 -13.14 -11.05 -13.92
N LYS A 34 -13.86 -10.15 -14.61
CA LYS A 34 -13.29 -8.90 -15.13
C LYS A 34 -12.75 -7.99 -14.02
N ILE A 35 -13.44 -7.90 -12.88
CA ILE A 35 -12.95 -7.11 -11.72
C ILE A 35 -11.68 -7.74 -11.16
N LYS A 36 -11.64 -9.06 -10.98
CA LYS A 36 -10.42 -9.77 -10.54
C LYS A 36 -9.27 -9.63 -11.52
N ASP A 37 -9.53 -9.68 -12.82
CA ASP A 37 -8.52 -9.48 -13.86
C ASP A 37 -8.01 -8.02 -13.91
N GLN A 38 -8.83 -7.06 -13.45
CA GLN A 38 -8.42 -5.66 -13.27
C GLN A 38 -7.61 -5.46 -11.98
N GLU A 39 -7.95 -6.14 -10.90
CA GLU A 39 -7.17 -6.14 -9.65
C GLU A 39 -5.83 -6.87 -9.82
N GLY A 40 -5.79 -7.95 -10.61
CA GLY A 40 -4.58 -8.73 -10.91
C GLY A 40 -3.65 -8.09 -11.96
N LYS A 41 -4.12 -7.07 -12.69
CA LYS A 41 -3.23 -6.19 -13.45
C LYS A 41 -2.69 -5.16 -12.49
N GLU A 42 -1.48 -5.42 -11.97
CA GLU A 42 -0.65 -4.45 -11.24
C GLU A 42 -0.63 -3.11 -11.97
N SER A 43 -1.60 -2.28 -11.63
CA SER A 43 -1.55 -0.85 -11.86
C SER A 43 -0.36 -0.38 -11.04
N VAL A 44 0.55 0.36 -11.65
CA VAL A 44 1.62 1.07 -10.94
C VAL A 44 1.07 1.91 -9.76
N GLY A 45 -0.23 2.24 -9.77
CA GLY A 45 -0.96 2.82 -8.65
C GLY A 45 -1.25 1.86 -7.48
N GLY A 46 -1.39 0.56 -7.70
CA GLY A 46 -1.64 -0.44 -6.65
C GLY A 46 -0.48 -0.54 -5.65
N LYS A 47 0.74 -0.81 -6.16
CA LYS A 47 1.94 -0.85 -5.32
C LYS A 47 2.31 0.52 -4.73
N LEU A 48 2.12 1.60 -5.49
CA LEU A 48 2.31 2.96 -4.97
C LEU A 48 1.36 3.25 -3.79
N ASN A 49 0.09 2.84 -3.88
CA ASN A 49 -0.87 3.01 -2.80
C ASN A 49 -0.50 2.19 -1.55
N ILE A 50 -0.05 0.94 -1.75
CA ILE A 50 0.48 0.10 -0.65
C ILE A 50 1.68 0.78 -0.01
N PHE A 51 2.64 1.26 -0.82
CA PHE A 51 3.80 2.00 -0.32
C PHE A 51 3.40 3.22 0.50
N LEU A 52 2.52 4.08 -0.01
CA LEU A 52 2.12 5.32 0.68
C LEU A 52 1.43 5.01 2.01
N ARG A 53 0.54 4.00 2.03
CA ARG A 53 -0.11 3.51 3.25
C ARG A 53 0.92 3.01 4.26
N ASP A 54 1.80 2.10 3.85
CA ASP A 54 2.80 1.48 4.73
C ASP A 54 3.80 2.51 5.24
N PHE A 55 4.25 3.43 4.38
CA PHE A 55 5.15 4.51 4.76
C PHE A 55 4.52 5.41 5.82
N SER A 56 3.24 5.76 5.69
CA SER A 56 2.52 6.54 6.71
C SER A 56 2.49 5.81 8.07
N VAL A 57 2.17 4.51 8.08
CA VAL A 57 2.16 3.68 9.30
C VAL A 57 3.56 3.61 9.94
N ILE A 58 4.60 3.41 9.12
CA ILE A 58 5.99 3.36 9.58
C ILE A 58 6.44 4.69 10.17
N LEU A 59 6.10 5.82 9.55
CA LEU A 59 6.42 7.16 10.08
C LEU A 59 5.78 7.39 11.44
N GLU A 60 4.50 7.03 11.60
CA GLU A 60 3.79 7.22 12.86
C GLU A 60 4.35 6.32 13.97
N ALA A 61 4.71 5.07 13.65
CA ALA A 61 5.38 4.16 14.57
C ALA A 61 6.74 4.73 15.03
N MET A 62 7.57 5.19 14.08
CA MET A 62 8.86 5.80 14.40
C MET A 62 8.73 7.06 15.27
N ARG A 63 7.70 7.88 15.03
CA ARG A 63 7.42 9.08 15.83
C ARG A 63 7.01 8.71 17.26
N THR A 64 6.08 7.78 17.39
CA THR A 64 5.55 7.30 18.69
C THR A 64 6.64 6.64 19.53
N GLU A 65 7.47 5.82 18.89
CA GLU A 65 8.56 5.07 19.53
C GLU A 65 9.86 5.90 19.67
N LYS A 66 9.85 7.18 19.24
CA LYS A 66 11.01 8.09 19.25
C LYS A 66 12.25 7.49 18.58
N ALA A 67 12.06 6.81 17.45
CA ALA A 67 13.11 6.10 16.72
C ALA A 67 14.11 7.01 15.98
N PHE A 68 13.81 8.31 15.86
CA PHE A 68 14.70 9.27 15.21
C PHE A 68 15.90 9.62 16.10
N MET A 69 17.08 9.71 15.49
CA MET A 69 18.32 10.02 16.19
C MET A 69 18.31 11.47 16.71
N GLU A 70 18.57 11.64 18.01
CA GLU A 70 18.72 12.95 18.63
C GLU A 70 19.91 13.73 18.04
N THR A 71 19.71 15.03 17.88
CA THR A 71 20.74 15.95 17.41
C THR A 71 21.39 16.64 18.59
N LYS A 72 22.63 16.25 18.93
CA LYS A 72 23.40 16.88 20.02
C LYS A 72 23.82 18.32 19.74
N TYR A 73 23.86 18.72 18.46
CA TYR A 73 24.26 20.05 18.01
C TYR A 73 23.36 20.52 16.86
N ALA A 74 23.07 21.82 16.83
CA ALA A 74 22.30 22.46 15.77
C ALA A 74 23.15 22.57 14.48
N THR A 75 23.03 21.57 13.61
CA THR A 75 23.64 21.61 12.26
C THR A 75 22.58 21.94 11.21
N GLN A 76 22.99 22.51 10.08
CA GLN A 76 22.07 22.80 8.96
C GLN A 76 21.32 21.53 8.50
N SER A 77 21.99 20.36 8.52
CA SER A 77 21.35 19.09 8.20
C SER A 77 20.31 18.66 9.24
N ALA A 78 20.56 18.89 10.54
CA ALA A 78 19.61 18.62 11.61
C ALA A 78 18.35 19.50 11.56
N GLN A 79 18.45 20.69 10.96
CA GLN A 79 17.30 21.57 10.73
C GLN A 79 16.40 21.07 9.59
N ILE A 80 16.98 20.39 8.60
CA ILE A 80 16.27 20.00 7.37
C ILE A 80 15.78 18.54 7.41
N TYR A 81 16.49 17.66 8.11
CA TYR A 81 16.24 16.22 8.07
C TYR A 81 16.04 15.61 9.45
N TYR A 82 15.10 14.67 9.55
CA TYR A 82 15.17 13.61 10.55
C TYR A 82 16.22 12.59 10.13
N ARG A 83 16.88 11.99 11.12
CA ARG A 83 17.88 10.93 10.90
C ARG A 83 17.40 9.66 11.56
N VAL A 84 17.49 8.55 10.86
CA VAL A 84 17.18 7.23 11.39
C VAL A 84 18.28 6.27 11.00
N GLU A 85 18.70 5.42 11.93
CA GLU A 85 19.71 4.40 11.64
C GLU A 85 19.19 3.41 10.59
N LYS A 86 20.07 2.92 9.72
CA LYS A 86 19.72 1.95 8.67
C LYS A 86 18.98 0.74 9.23
N SER A 87 19.56 0.12 10.27
CA SER A 87 19.04 -1.07 10.92
C SER A 87 17.63 -0.85 11.45
N VAL A 88 17.39 0.30 12.07
CA VAL A 88 16.10 0.70 12.65
C VAL A 88 15.06 0.87 11.56
N LEU A 89 15.31 1.67 10.52
CA LEU A 89 14.32 1.88 9.45
C LEU A 89 14.01 0.57 8.71
N GLU A 90 15.02 -0.22 8.38
CA GLU A 90 14.82 -1.50 7.69
C GLU A 90 14.04 -2.51 8.53
N ASP A 91 14.16 -2.47 9.86
CA ASP A 91 13.35 -3.30 10.77
C ASP A 91 11.86 -2.89 10.74
N TYR A 92 11.56 -1.59 10.75
CA TYR A 92 10.18 -1.12 10.57
C TYR A 92 9.61 -1.53 9.21
N ILE A 93 10.39 -1.39 8.13
CA ILE A 93 9.93 -1.78 6.79
C ILE A 93 9.61 -3.27 6.76
N LYS A 94 10.49 -4.13 7.29
CA LYS A 94 10.25 -5.58 7.35
C LYS A 94 9.01 -5.97 8.15
N ARG A 95 8.74 -5.26 9.24
CA ARG A 95 7.65 -5.57 10.17
C ARG A 95 6.30 -5.04 9.69
N LEU A 96 6.30 -3.89 9.00
CA LEU A 96 5.08 -3.11 8.76
C LEU A 96 4.75 -2.91 7.27
N SER A 97 5.63 -3.24 6.34
CA SER A 97 5.34 -3.13 4.91
C SER A 97 5.05 -4.48 4.26
N GLU A 98 4.09 -4.47 3.33
CA GLU A 98 3.83 -5.58 2.41
C GLU A 98 4.83 -5.60 1.23
N ILE A 99 5.57 -4.50 1.02
CA ILE A 99 6.54 -4.34 -0.07
C ILE A 99 7.93 -4.71 0.45
N ASP A 100 8.74 -5.33 -0.42
CA ASP A 100 10.11 -5.66 -0.07
C ASP A 100 10.95 -4.39 0.17
N ILE A 101 12.00 -4.52 0.98
CA ILE A 101 12.82 -3.38 1.37
C ILE A 101 13.46 -2.69 0.17
N SER A 102 13.87 -3.43 -0.87
CA SER A 102 14.51 -2.82 -2.03
C SER A 102 13.51 -1.95 -2.79
N GLU A 103 12.33 -2.49 -3.10
CA GLU A 103 11.26 -1.76 -3.77
C GLU A 103 10.76 -0.57 -2.93
N PHE A 104 10.58 -0.77 -1.62
CA PHE A 104 10.21 0.30 -0.69
C PHE A 104 11.23 1.45 -0.70
N MET A 105 12.52 1.11 -0.61
CA MET A 105 13.59 2.11 -0.62
C MET A 105 13.70 2.80 -1.98
N ASP A 106 13.38 2.13 -3.08
CA ASP A 106 13.33 2.76 -4.40
C ASP A 106 12.18 3.77 -4.51
N TYR A 107 11.00 3.46 -3.97
CA TYR A 107 9.92 4.45 -3.84
C TYR A 107 10.35 5.65 -3.00
N CYS A 108 11.00 5.43 -1.85
CA CYS A 108 11.51 6.52 -1.02
C CYS A 108 12.47 7.44 -1.78
N LYS A 109 13.35 6.89 -2.63
CA LYS A 109 14.28 7.68 -3.46
C LYS A 109 13.54 8.45 -4.55
N GLN A 110 12.66 7.77 -5.29
CA GLN A 110 11.95 8.35 -6.44
C GLN A 110 11.00 9.48 -6.02
N LEU A 111 10.37 9.35 -4.85
CA LEU A 111 9.42 10.34 -4.31
C LEU A 111 10.10 11.40 -3.43
N GLY A 112 11.42 11.31 -3.23
CA GLY A 112 12.17 12.27 -2.42
C GLY A 112 11.88 12.18 -0.92
N PHE A 113 11.38 11.04 -0.43
CA PHE A 113 11.11 10.81 1.00
C PHE A 113 12.38 10.53 1.81
N ILE A 114 13.50 10.30 1.13
CA ILE A 114 14.84 10.27 1.71
C ILE A 114 15.80 11.12 0.88
N ARG A 115 16.84 11.66 1.53
CA ARG A 115 17.93 12.36 0.86
C ARG A 115 18.65 11.42 -0.09
N THR A 116 18.90 11.89 -1.30
CA THR A 116 19.71 11.22 -2.32
C THR A 116 20.81 12.16 -2.82
N GLU A 117 22.02 11.62 -2.99
CA GLU A 117 23.16 12.30 -3.62
C GLU A 117 23.76 11.36 -4.68
N GLY A 118 23.42 11.62 -5.94
CA GLY A 118 23.62 10.63 -7.00
C GLY A 118 22.89 9.33 -6.65
N ASN A 119 23.61 8.20 -6.66
CA ASN A 119 23.05 6.89 -6.30
C ASN A 119 23.12 6.58 -4.79
N LYS A 120 23.63 7.50 -3.95
CA LYS A 120 23.77 7.29 -2.51
C LYS A 120 22.57 7.84 -1.77
N CYS A 121 21.92 7.01 -0.95
CA CYS A 121 20.83 7.42 -0.04
C CYS A 121 21.16 7.16 1.43
N LEU A 122 22.32 6.55 1.69
CA LEU A 122 22.78 6.16 3.01
C LEU A 122 24.06 6.91 3.34
N PHE A 123 24.09 7.59 4.47
CA PHE A 123 25.19 8.49 4.85
C PHE A 123 25.74 8.11 6.21
N SER A 124 27.01 8.44 6.44
CA SER A 124 27.63 8.22 7.74
C SER A 124 27.14 9.28 8.73
N SER A 125 26.69 8.84 9.91
CA SER A 125 26.27 9.69 11.01
C SER A 125 26.96 9.20 12.28
N GLY A 126 28.16 9.73 12.54
CA GLY A 126 29.04 9.21 13.58
C GLY A 126 29.53 7.79 13.24
N LYS A 127 29.23 6.82 14.11
CA LYS A 127 29.64 5.41 13.95
C LYS A 127 28.63 4.55 13.19
N VAL A 128 27.47 5.10 12.83
CA VAL A 128 26.39 4.36 12.18
C VAL A 128 26.10 4.91 10.79
N ARG A 129 25.37 4.12 10.00
CA ARG A 129 24.84 4.51 8.70
C ARG A 129 23.39 4.90 8.88
N ALA A 130 22.99 6.04 8.35
CA ALA A 130 21.67 6.61 8.57
C ALA A 130 21.02 7.07 7.26
N TYR A 131 19.69 6.95 7.22
CA TYR A 131 18.83 7.60 6.26
C TYR A 131 18.43 8.98 6.78
N PHE A 132 18.24 9.92 5.84
CA PHE A 132 17.91 11.30 6.13
C PHE A 132 16.55 11.60 5.51
N LEU A 133 15.52 11.75 6.33
CA LEU A 133 14.14 11.97 5.90
C LEU A 133 13.83 13.47 5.95
N PRO A 134 13.39 14.12 4.86
CA PRO A 134 13.14 15.56 4.86
C PRO A 134 12.00 15.95 5.79
N LYS A 135 12.28 16.78 6.80
CA LYS A 135 11.28 17.22 7.79
C LYS A 135 10.07 17.87 7.12
N LYS A 136 10.31 18.70 6.10
CA LYS A 136 9.25 19.35 5.30
C LYS A 136 8.22 18.36 4.74
N ILE A 137 8.63 17.14 4.40
CA ILE A 137 7.72 16.13 3.87
C ILE A 137 7.06 15.39 5.04
N ILE A 138 7.86 14.92 6.00
CA ILE A 138 7.37 14.12 7.12
C ILE A 138 6.38 14.89 8.00
N ASP A 139 6.68 16.13 8.34
CA ASP A 139 5.82 16.96 9.20
C ASP A 139 4.46 17.24 8.53
N ASN A 140 4.44 17.36 7.19
CA ASN A 140 3.22 17.57 6.41
C ASN A 140 2.43 16.29 6.10
N LEU A 141 3.00 15.12 6.35
CA LEU A 141 2.32 13.82 6.22
C LEU A 141 1.55 13.43 7.49
N SER A 142 1.60 14.26 8.53
CA SER A 142 0.77 14.10 9.74
C SER A 142 -0.70 14.32 9.36
N ILE A 143 -1.44 13.23 9.13
CA ILE A 143 -2.91 13.22 9.11
C ILE A 143 -3.42 13.18 10.55
#